data_AF-A0A938P7K3-F1
#
_entry.id   AF-A0A938P7K3-F1
#
_cell.length_a   1.000
_cell.length_b   1.000
_cell.length_c   1.000
_cell.angle_alpha   90.00
_cell.angle_beta   90.00
_cell.angle_gamma   90.00
#
_symmetry.space_group_name_H-M   'P 1'
#
loop_
_entity.id
_entity.type
_entity.pdbx_description
1 polymer ?
#
loop_
_entity_poly.entity_id
_entity_poly.type
_entity_poly.pdbx_seq_one_letter_code
_entity_poly.pdbx_strand_id
1 'polypeptide(L)'
;MSKAHEVVQKLMDAVPISELSSDENRSTFERIKHRLQSAPDLQAELRSLYTVEGFSDFALSLMWIAQQAESDASATLPSPADTTLVFSSFRRAVGEAAMAEDQPQPAAGAAEATAGGGSETFSVLLERFVEAIQSGEEQRSTLLERVVNECEAVGAGDFPEDFRLFSTLLAEFLRYVLENQLLDDIRVLNILANIPSPVAHWVSAAPEARAGLFEEEINILRDFKSHFE
;
A
#
# COMPACT_ATOMS: atom_id res chain seq x y z
N MET A 1 -18.77 -21.87 -17.09
CA MET A 1 -17.77 -20.84 -16.72
C MET A 1 -18.00 -20.51 -15.25
N SER A 2 -16.93 -20.40 -14.45
CA SER A 2 -17.05 -19.97 -13.05
C SER A 2 -17.39 -18.49 -12.99
N LYS A 3 -18.08 -18.06 -11.93
CA LYS A 3 -18.39 -16.66 -11.66
C LYS A 3 -17.13 -15.80 -11.55
N ALA A 4 -16.05 -16.36 -10.99
CA ALA A 4 -14.73 -15.74 -10.99
C ALA A 4 -14.23 -15.42 -12.41
N HIS A 5 -14.48 -16.32 -13.35
CA HIS A 5 -14.09 -16.17 -14.75
C HIS A 5 -14.81 -15.00 -15.40
N GLU A 6 -16.11 -14.86 -15.16
CA GLU A 6 -16.90 -13.75 -15.68
C GLU A 6 -16.49 -12.40 -15.08
N VAL A 7 -16.19 -12.35 -13.77
CA VAL A 7 -15.76 -11.12 -13.10
C VAL A 7 -14.37 -10.69 -13.57
N VAL A 8 -13.40 -11.61 -13.62
CA VAL A 8 -12.05 -11.32 -14.13
C VAL A 8 -12.10 -10.92 -15.60
N GLN A 9 -12.95 -11.55 -16.40
CA GLN A 9 -13.13 -11.15 -17.80
C GLN A 9 -13.66 -9.73 -17.94
N LYS A 10 -14.76 -9.39 -17.24
CA LYS A 10 -15.33 -8.03 -17.24
C LYS A 10 -14.34 -7.00 -16.72
N LEU A 11 -13.54 -7.36 -15.73
CA LEU A 11 -12.48 -6.51 -15.19
C LEU A 11 -11.44 -6.21 -16.26
N MET A 12 -10.94 -7.24 -16.95
CA MET A 12 -9.96 -7.08 -18.03
C MET A 12 -10.50 -6.34 -19.26
N ASP A 13 -11.81 -6.35 -19.49
CA ASP A 13 -12.47 -5.54 -20.51
C ASP A 13 -12.65 -4.07 -20.08
N ALA A 14 -12.73 -3.81 -18.78
CA ALA A 14 -12.88 -2.45 -18.21
C ALA A 14 -11.55 -1.71 -18.04
N VAL A 15 -10.41 -2.39 -18.13
CA VAL A 15 -9.09 -1.75 -18.01
C VAL A 15 -8.83 -0.81 -19.19
N PRO A 16 -8.46 0.47 -18.94
CA PRO A 16 -8.20 1.44 -20.00
C PRO A 16 -6.82 1.22 -20.63
N ILE A 17 -6.68 0.16 -21.44
CA ILE A 17 -5.42 -0.17 -22.14
C ILE A 17 -4.89 0.95 -23.06
N SER A 18 -5.77 1.87 -23.48
CA SER A 18 -5.40 3.07 -24.23
C SER A 18 -4.50 4.02 -23.44
N GLU A 19 -4.52 3.96 -22.12
CA GLU A 19 -3.65 4.75 -21.23
C GLU A 19 -2.22 4.16 -21.12
N LEU A 20 -1.97 2.96 -21.65
CA LEU A 20 -0.62 2.41 -21.73
C LEU A 20 0.21 3.18 -22.76
N SER A 21 1.45 3.46 -22.37
CA SER A 21 2.42 4.31 -23.06
C SER A 21 3.01 3.63 -24.28
N SER A 22 3.18 2.31 -24.22
CA SER A 22 3.79 1.49 -25.27
C SER A 22 2.83 0.50 -25.89
N ASP A 23 2.86 0.38 -27.23
CA ASP A 23 2.12 -0.65 -27.97
C ASP A 23 2.59 -2.07 -27.62
N GLU A 24 3.84 -2.22 -27.14
CA GLU A 24 4.36 -3.49 -26.62
C GLU A 24 3.65 -3.90 -25.32
N ASN A 25 3.36 -2.94 -24.45
CA ASN A 25 2.67 -3.17 -23.18
C ASN A 25 1.18 -3.43 -23.41
N ARG A 26 0.55 -2.73 -24.36
CA ARG A 26 -0.80 -3.04 -24.83
C ARG A 26 -0.89 -4.46 -25.39
N SER A 27 0.07 -4.85 -26.22
CA SER A 27 0.15 -6.18 -26.79
C SER A 27 0.41 -7.27 -25.74
N THR A 28 1.12 -6.93 -24.66
CA THR A 28 1.37 -7.83 -23.52
C THR A 28 0.11 -8.00 -22.69
N PHE A 29 -0.62 -6.91 -22.42
CA PHE A 29 -1.91 -6.95 -21.74
C PHE A 29 -2.92 -7.80 -22.52
N GLU A 30 -3.07 -7.56 -23.82
CA GLU A 30 -3.99 -8.32 -24.68
C GLU A 30 -3.64 -9.81 -24.75
N ARG A 31 -2.34 -10.16 -24.75
CA ARG A 31 -1.89 -11.55 -24.67
C ARG A 31 -2.29 -12.20 -23.35
N ILE A 32 -2.13 -11.51 -22.23
CA ILE A 32 -2.50 -12.01 -20.90
C ILE A 32 -4.03 -12.13 -20.79
N LYS A 33 -4.77 -11.11 -21.24
CA LYS A 33 -6.23 -11.11 -21.32
C LYS A 33 -6.75 -12.30 -22.12
N HIS A 34 -6.22 -12.52 -23.33
CA HIS A 34 -6.63 -13.64 -24.17
C HIS A 34 -6.30 -15.00 -23.51
N ARG A 35 -5.14 -15.13 -22.85
CA ARG A 35 -4.78 -16.33 -22.10
C ARG A 35 -5.76 -16.61 -20.96
N LEU A 36 -6.08 -15.61 -20.14
CA LEU A 36 -7.03 -15.73 -19.03
C LEU A 36 -8.46 -16.03 -19.52
N GLN A 37 -8.89 -15.43 -20.62
CA GLN A 37 -10.21 -15.67 -21.21
C GLN A 37 -10.34 -17.08 -21.80
N SER A 38 -9.27 -17.59 -22.42
CA SER A 38 -9.25 -18.90 -23.07
C SER A 38 -8.85 -20.05 -22.14
N ALA A 39 -8.44 -19.75 -20.91
CA ALA A 39 -7.96 -20.75 -19.96
C ALA A 39 -9.11 -21.66 -19.48
N PRO A 40 -8.94 -23.00 -19.53
CA PRO A 40 -9.91 -23.94 -18.94
C PRO A 40 -9.88 -23.92 -17.40
N ASP A 41 -8.75 -23.52 -16.81
CA ASP A 41 -8.55 -23.35 -15.36
C ASP A 41 -7.91 -21.98 -15.09
N LEU A 42 -8.74 -21.03 -14.67
CA LEU A 42 -8.33 -19.67 -14.35
C LEU A 42 -7.32 -19.63 -13.20
N GLN A 43 -7.48 -20.47 -12.19
CA GLN A 43 -6.62 -20.46 -10.99
C GLN A 43 -5.21 -20.96 -11.31
N ALA A 44 -5.10 -22.01 -12.14
CA ALA A 44 -3.81 -22.48 -12.63
C ALA A 44 -3.08 -21.40 -13.44
N GLU A 45 -3.82 -20.66 -14.27
CA GLU A 45 -3.22 -19.61 -15.11
C GLU A 45 -2.81 -18.37 -14.31
N LEU A 46 -3.57 -17.99 -13.29
CA LEU A 46 -3.18 -16.92 -12.37
C LEU A 46 -1.94 -17.28 -11.56
N ARG A 47 -1.80 -18.53 -11.11
CA ARG A 47 -0.57 -19.01 -10.47
C ARG A 47 0.63 -19.02 -11.40
N SER A 48 0.42 -19.37 -12.67
CA SER A 48 1.44 -19.29 -13.72
C SER A 48 1.87 -17.84 -13.97
N LEU A 49 0.93 -16.89 -13.89
CA LEU A 49 1.23 -15.46 -14.01
C LEU A 49 1.99 -14.93 -12.79
N TYR A 50 1.71 -15.46 -11.60
CA TYR A 50 2.41 -15.10 -10.36
C TYR A 50 3.90 -15.49 -10.37
N THR A 51 4.27 -16.55 -11.09
CA THR A 51 5.67 -16.97 -11.22
C THR A 51 6.45 -16.17 -12.27
N VAL A 52 5.79 -15.31 -13.05
CA VAL A 52 6.45 -14.41 -13.99
C VAL A 52 7.03 -13.23 -13.22
N GLU A 53 8.33 -13.01 -13.39
CA GLU A 53 9.06 -11.91 -12.77
C GLU A 53 8.39 -10.56 -13.08
N GLY A 54 8.14 -9.76 -12.04
CA GLY A 54 7.46 -8.45 -12.14
C GLY A 54 5.92 -8.51 -12.15
N PHE A 55 5.30 -9.67 -12.36
CA PHE A 55 3.84 -9.81 -12.46
C PHE A 55 3.17 -10.36 -11.19
N SER A 56 3.92 -10.55 -10.10
CA SER A 56 3.42 -11.08 -8.83
C SER A 56 2.25 -10.26 -8.26
N ASP A 57 2.39 -8.93 -8.19
CA ASP A 57 1.36 -8.02 -7.67
C ASP A 57 0.10 -8.03 -8.54
N PHE A 58 0.28 -8.08 -9.86
CA PHE A 58 -0.82 -8.15 -10.82
C PHE A 58 -1.58 -9.47 -10.71
N ALA A 59 -0.87 -10.59 -10.60
CA ALA A 59 -1.46 -11.91 -10.42
C ALA A 59 -2.19 -12.03 -9.07
N LEU A 60 -1.61 -11.53 -7.97
CA LEU A 60 -2.25 -11.52 -6.65
C LEU A 60 -3.53 -10.70 -6.65
N SER A 61 -3.53 -9.53 -7.28
CA SER A 61 -4.71 -8.67 -7.40
C SER A 61 -5.86 -9.41 -8.09
N LEU A 62 -5.56 -10.11 -9.19
CA LEU A 62 -6.54 -10.91 -9.93
C LEU A 62 -7.02 -12.14 -9.14
N MET A 63 -6.13 -12.81 -8.40
CA MET A 63 -6.48 -13.95 -7.56
C MET A 63 -7.42 -13.54 -6.41
N TRP A 64 -7.15 -12.42 -5.77
CA TRP A 64 -8.00 -11.88 -4.70
C TRP A 64 -9.40 -11.54 -5.22
N ILE A 65 -9.49 -10.84 -6.37
CA ILE A 65 -10.78 -10.51 -6.99
C ILE A 65 -11.54 -11.77 -7.42
N ALA A 66 -10.84 -12.76 -8.00
CA ALA A 66 -11.44 -14.04 -8.36
C ALA A 66 -12.01 -14.75 -7.12
N GLN A 67 -11.27 -14.81 -6.03
CA GLN A 67 -11.70 -15.44 -4.77
C GLN A 67 -12.87 -14.68 -4.12
N GLN A 68 -12.85 -13.35 -4.16
CA GLN A 68 -13.94 -12.50 -3.67
C GLN A 68 -15.22 -12.74 -4.48
N ALA A 69 -15.11 -12.86 -5.81
CA ALA A 69 -16.25 -13.14 -6.68
C ALA A 69 -16.87 -14.53 -6.47
N GLU A 70 -16.07 -15.53 -6.03
CA GLU A 70 -16.60 -16.85 -5.64
C GLU A 70 -17.26 -16.83 -4.26
N SER A 71 -16.73 -16.02 -3.34
CA SER A 71 -17.21 -15.95 -1.94
C SER A 71 -18.46 -15.09 -1.80
N ASP A 72 -18.59 -14.03 -2.61
CA ASP A 72 -19.73 -13.12 -2.59
C ASP A 72 -20.71 -13.46 -3.72
N ALA A 73 -21.86 -14.04 -3.38
CA ALA A 73 -22.89 -14.41 -4.34
C ALA A 73 -23.55 -13.19 -5.04
N SER A 74 -23.43 -11.98 -4.48
CA SER A 74 -24.08 -10.75 -4.96
C SER A 74 -23.17 -9.88 -5.85
N ALA A 75 -21.85 -9.97 -5.69
CA ALA A 75 -20.89 -9.25 -6.53
C ALA A 75 -20.85 -9.82 -7.95
N THR A 76 -21.44 -9.13 -8.94
CA THR A 76 -21.50 -9.58 -10.35
C THR A 76 -20.76 -8.64 -11.32
N LEU A 77 -20.24 -7.54 -10.80
CA LEU A 77 -19.55 -6.49 -11.54
C LEU A 77 -18.26 -6.12 -10.79
N PRO A 78 -17.13 -5.97 -11.50
CA PRO A 78 -15.91 -5.46 -10.90
C PRO A 78 -16.12 -4.02 -10.41
N SER A 79 -15.61 -3.71 -9.22
CA SER A 79 -15.63 -2.35 -8.69
C SER A 79 -14.67 -1.45 -9.50
N PRO A 80 -14.94 -0.14 -9.61
CA PRO A 80 -13.95 0.81 -10.13
C PRO A 80 -12.64 0.79 -9.33
N ALA A 81 -12.70 0.47 -8.03
CA ALA A 81 -11.51 0.26 -7.20
C ALA A 81 -10.69 -0.95 -7.67
N ASP A 82 -11.35 -2.07 -7.99
CA ASP A 82 -10.71 -3.30 -8.49
C ASP A 82 -10.01 -3.04 -9.83
N THR A 83 -10.66 -2.26 -10.71
CA THR A 83 -10.11 -1.91 -12.03
C THR A 83 -8.85 -1.06 -11.87
N THR A 84 -8.88 -0.09 -10.94
CA THR A 84 -7.73 0.78 -10.63
C THR A 84 -6.57 0.00 -10.02
N LEU A 85 -6.87 -0.93 -9.09
CA LEU A 85 -5.88 -1.81 -8.47
C LEU A 85 -5.17 -2.66 -9.52
N VAL A 86 -5.94 -3.36 -10.37
CA VAL A 86 -5.37 -4.25 -11.37
C VAL A 86 -4.61 -3.49 -12.45
N PHE A 87 -5.09 -2.32 -12.86
CA PHE A 87 -4.39 -1.51 -13.85
C PHE A 87 -3.08 -0.92 -13.32
N SER A 88 -3.06 -0.43 -12.08
CA SER A 88 -1.85 0.10 -11.44
C SER A 88 -0.80 -0.99 -11.21
N SER A 89 -1.21 -2.18 -10.75
CA SER A 89 -0.34 -3.35 -10.63
C SER A 89 0.22 -3.79 -11.97
N PHE A 90 -0.58 -3.77 -13.05
CA PHE A 90 -0.09 -4.07 -14.39
C PHE A 90 0.93 -3.05 -14.89
N ARG A 91 0.64 -1.74 -14.76
CA ARG A 91 1.56 -0.66 -15.16
C ARG A 91 2.91 -0.77 -14.44
N ARG A 92 2.88 -1.15 -13.15
CA ARG A 92 4.11 -1.43 -12.39
C ARG A 92 4.84 -2.64 -12.94
N ALA A 93 4.14 -3.73 -13.23
CA ALA A 93 4.72 -4.96 -13.77
C ALA A 93 5.44 -4.75 -15.12
N VAL A 94 4.88 -3.93 -16.01
CA VAL A 94 5.49 -3.62 -17.32
C VAL A 94 6.49 -2.48 -17.29
N GLY A 95 6.86 -1.98 -16.11
CA GLY A 95 7.81 -0.88 -15.97
C GLY A 95 7.30 0.49 -16.46
N GLU A 96 5.98 0.63 -16.71
CA GLU A 96 5.34 1.92 -17.03
C GLU A 96 5.03 2.77 -15.78
N ALA A 97 5.43 2.30 -14.61
CA ALA A 97 5.45 3.09 -13.38
C ALA A 97 6.39 4.32 -13.45
N ALA A 98 7.02 4.59 -14.60
CA ALA A 98 7.90 5.73 -14.79
C ALA A 98 7.21 7.04 -15.23
N MET A 99 5.94 7.07 -15.66
CA MET A 99 5.27 8.33 -16.05
C MET A 99 3.76 8.32 -15.78
N ALA A 100 3.40 8.42 -14.50
CA ALA A 100 2.23 9.17 -14.05
C ALA A 100 2.56 9.78 -12.67
N GLU A 101 3.77 10.33 -12.57
CA GLU A 101 4.00 11.45 -11.69
C GLU A 101 3.34 12.66 -12.38
N ASP A 102 2.06 12.88 -12.10
CA ASP A 102 1.62 14.27 -11.83
C ASP A 102 2.20 14.61 -10.44
N GLN A 103 3.53 14.69 -10.39
CA GLN A 103 4.21 15.50 -9.42
C GLN A 103 4.05 16.93 -9.94
N PRO A 104 3.33 17.81 -9.24
CA PRO A 104 3.67 19.22 -9.34
C PRO A 104 5.07 19.32 -8.76
N GLN A 105 6.05 19.41 -9.65
CA GLN A 105 7.37 19.94 -9.38
C GLN A 105 7.14 21.22 -8.57
N PRO A 106 7.60 21.35 -7.31
CA PRO A 106 7.54 22.64 -6.63
C PRO A 106 8.62 23.50 -7.28
N ALA A 107 8.21 24.18 -8.35
CA ALA A 107 8.69 25.52 -8.59
C ALA A 107 8.49 26.28 -7.28
N ALA A 108 9.58 26.84 -6.78
CA ALA A 108 9.60 27.68 -5.61
C ALA A 108 8.41 28.65 -5.63
N GLY A 109 7.51 28.52 -4.66
CA GLY A 109 6.50 29.53 -4.40
C GLY A 109 5.11 28.97 -4.09
N ALA A 110 4.65 29.36 -2.91
CA ALA A 110 3.26 29.38 -2.46
C ALA A 110 2.63 28.04 -2.06
N ALA A 111 2.55 27.90 -0.74
CA ALA A 111 1.59 27.12 0.02
C ALA A 111 0.24 26.93 -0.69
N GLU A 112 -0.25 25.70 -0.70
CA GLU A 112 -1.66 25.40 -0.44
C GLU A 112 -1.80 23.95 0.04
N ALA A 113 -2.32 23.83 1.26
CA ALA A 113 -2.63 22.58 1.92
C ALA A 113 -3.87 21.95 1.28
N THR A 114 -3.78 20.70 0.84
CA THR A 114 -4.94 19.83 0.60
C THR A 114 -4.92 18.67 1.59
N ALA A 115 -5.57 18.93 2.71
CA ALA A 115 -5.92 17.95 3.73
C ALA A 115 -6.84 16.87 3.11
N GLY A 116 -6.31 15.67 2.91
CA GLY A 116 -7.10 14.51 2.47
C GLY A 116 -6.25 13.30 2.09
N GLY A 117 -5.18 13.48 1.32
CA GLY A 117 -4.41 12.37 0.75
C GLY A 117 -3.24 11.82 1.59
N GLY A 118 -2.78 12.56 2.61
CA GLY A 118 -1.59 12.18 3.38
C GLY A 118 -1.81 10.96 4.30
N SER A 119 -3.00 10.83 4.90
CA SER A 119 -3.24 9.82 5.94
C SER A 119 -3.40 8.40 5.38
N GLU A 120 -4.07 8.24 4.24
CA GLU A 120 -4.21 6.92 3.58
C GLU A 120 -2.86 6.46 3.00
N THR A 121 -2.08 7.41 2.47
CA THR A 121 -0.72 7.14 1.99
C THR A 121 0.21 6.72 3.14
N PHE A 122 0.09 7.36 4.30
CA PHE A 122 0.87 7.04 5.49
C PHE A 122 0.56 5.64 6.05
N SER A 123 -0.72 5.26 6.16
CA SER A 123 -1.12 3.93 6.64
C SER A 123 -0.53 2.82 5.78
N VAL A 124 -0.67 2.95 4.45
CA VAL A 124 -0.15 1.95 3.50
C VAL A 124 1.38 1.89 3.52
N LEU A 125 2.04 3.04 3.67
CA LEU A 125 3.50 3.09 3.80
C LEU A 125 3.98 2.38 5.06
N LEU A 126 3.29 2.60 6.19
CA LEU A 126 3.61 2.00 7.47
C LEU A 126 3.42 0.47 7.45
N GLU A 127 2.33 -0.02 6.85
CA GLU A 127 2.10 -1.46 6.67
C GLU A 127 3.21 -2.11 5.83
N ARG A 128 3.56 -1.48 4.69
CA ARG A 128 4.67 -1.95 3.83
C ARG A 128 6.01 -1.96 4.55
N PHE A 129 6.27 -0.96 5.38
CA PHE A 129 7.48 -0.89 6.18
C PHE A 129 7.56 -2.03 7.20
N VAL A 130 6.47 -2.28 7.92
CA VAL A 130 6.42 -3.37 8.91
C VAL A 130 6.57 -4.74 8.23
N GLU A 131 5.91 -4.95 7.09
CA GLU A 131 6.07 -6.16 6.29
C GLU A 131 7.52 -6.37 5.84
N ALA A 132 8.16 -5.34 5.27
CA ALA A 132 9.55 -5.40 4.82
C ALA A 132 10.54 -5.67 5.97
N ILE A 133 10.26 -5.15 7.17
CA ILE A 133 11.04 -5.44 8.37
C ILE A 133 10.88 -6.91 8.80
N GLN A 134 9.66 -7.45 8.78
CA GLN A 134 9.38 -8.82 9.18
C GLN A 134 9.89 -9.85 8.17
N SER A 135 9.87 -9.52 6.87
CA SER A 135 10.37 -10.37 5.80
C SER A 135 11.90 -10.31 5.65
N GLY A 136 12.56 -9.32 6.29
CA GLY A 136 14.00 -9.11 6.18
C GLY A 136 14.42 -8.55 4.81
N GLU A 137 13.53 -7.81 4.15
CA GLU A 137 13.80 -7.23 2.83
C GLU A 137 14.88 -6.15 2.88
N GLU A 138 15.67 -6.08 1.80
CA GLU A 138 16.76 -5.10 1.66
C GLU A 138 16.25 -3.65 1.66
N GLN A 139 14.97 -3.43 1.34
CA GLN A 139 14.35 -2.10 1.25
C GLN A 139 13.95 -1.50 2.61
N ARG A 140 14.07 -2.25 3.70
CA ARG A 140 13.64 -1.83 5.05
C ARG A 140 14.21 -0.48 5.51
N SER A 141 15.47 -0.20 5.20
CA SER A 141 16.12 1.07 5.55
C SER A 141 15.55 2.24 4.75
N THR A 142 15.34 2.05 3.45
CA THR A 142 14.73 3.06 2.58
C THR A 142 13.28 3.34 2.98
N LEU A 143 12.53 2.30 3.37
CA LEU A 143 11.15 2.44 3.84
C LEU A 143 11.11 3.15 5.20
N LEU A 144 12.05 2.86 6.10
CA LEU A 144 12.17 3.57 7.38
C LEU A 144 12.35 5.08 7.16
N GLU A 145 13.28 5.48 6.31
CA GLU A 145 13.53 6.90 6.01
C GLU A 145 12.27 7.59 5.46
N ARG A 146 11.50 6.90 4.61
CA ARG A 146 10.23 7.41 4.10
C ARG A 146 9.20 7.58 5.21
N VAL A 147 9.05 6.59 6.10
CA VAL A 147 8.11 6.68 7.23
C VAL A 147 8.49 7.84 8.15
N VAL A 148 9.78 8.04 8.44
CA VAL A 148 10.26 9.17 9.23
C VAL A 148 9.88 10.49 8.58
N ASN A 149 10.12 10.66 7.27
CA ASN A 149 9.79 11.88 6.55
C ASN A 149 8.28 12.19 6.58
N GLU A 150 7.44 11.18 6.41
CA GLU A 150 5.99 11.34 6.50
C GLU A 150 5.54 11.71 7.92
N CYS A 151 6.12 11.09 8.95
CA CYS A 151 5.85 11.44 10.33
C CYS A 151 6.22 12.90 10.65
N GLU A 152 7.32 13.41 10.09
CA GLU A 152 7.70 14.82 10.23
C GLU A 152 6.76 15.76 9.50
N ALA A 153 6.32 15.38 8.30
CA ALA A 153 5.32 16.14 7.55
C ALA A 153 3.99 16.22 8.32
N VAL A 154 3.56 15.12 8.95
CA VAL A 154 2.38 15.09 9.83
C VAL A 154 2.59 15.97 11.06
N GLY A 155 3.76 15.91 11.70
CA GLY A 155 4.09 16.74 12.87
C GLY A 155 4.08 18.24 12.56
N ALA A 156 4.49 18.64 11.36
CA ALA A 156 4.46 20.03 10.88
C ALA A 156 3.10 20.46 10.31
N GLY A 157 2.20 19.51 10.03
CA GLY A 157 0.90 19.75 9.41
C GLY A 157 -0.21 20.17 10.39
N ASP A 158 -1.39 20.43 9.82
CA ASP A 158 -2.61 20.75 10.56
C ASP A 158 -3.45 19.47 10.79
N PHE A 159 -2.96 18.64 11.72
CA PHE A 159 -3.60 17.39 12.13
C PHE A 159 -4.01 17.43 13.61
N PRO A 160 -4.93 16.57 14.05
CA PRO A 160 -5.27 16.38 15.46
C PRO A 160 -4.03 16.21 16.35
N GLU A 161 -4.05 16.79 17.55
CA GLU A 161 -2.89 16.87 18.46
C GLU A 161 -2.34 15.49 18.83
N ASP A 162 -3.22 14.53 19.05
CA ASP A 162 -2.89 13.13 19.32
C ASP A 162 -2.12 12.48 18.17
N PHE A 163 -2.59 12.66 16.93
CA PHE A 163 -1.94 12.11 15.75
C PHE A 163 -0.57 12.76 15.47
N ARG A 164 -0.44 14.07 15.70
CA ARG A 164 0.86 14.77 15.58
C ARG A 164 1.84 14.29 16.65
N LEU A 165 1.38 14.16 17.90
CA LEU A 165 2.20 13.68 19.00
C LEU A 165 2.69 12.25 18.76
N PHE A 166 1.78 11.36 18.37
CA PHE A 166 2.10 10.00 17.96
C PHE A 166 3.15 9.98 16.84
N SER A 167 2.92 10.74 15.76
CA SER A 167 3.83 10.78 14.61
C SER A 167 5.22 11.31 14.98
N THR A 168 5.28 12.32 15.84
CA THR A 168 6.55 12.88 16.33
C THR A 168 7.34 11.84 17.13
N LEU A 169 6.67 11.13 18.05
CA LEU A 169 7.31 10.08 18.85
C LEU A 169 7.72 8.87 18.00
N LEU A 170 6.91 8.51 17.01
CA LEU A 170 7.24 7.45 16.05
C LEU A 170 8.48 7.80 15.23
N ALA A 171 8.58 9.04 14.73
CA ALA A 171 9.78 9.51 14.04
C ALA A 171 11.02 9.45 14.94
N GLU A 172 10.91 9.86 16.20
CA GLU A 172 11.99 9.79 17.17
C GLU A 172 12.43 8.34 17.44
N PHE A 173 11.47 7.44 17.64
CA PHE A 173 11.73 6.01 17.80
C PHE A 173 12.46 5.42 16.58
N LEU A 174 11.94 5.65 15.37
CA LEU A 174 12.52 5.12 14.14
C LEU A 174 13.94 5.65 13.88
N ARG A 175 14.20 6.93 14.19
CA ARG A 175 15.56 7.49 14.14
C ARG A 175 16.49 6.79 15.11
N TYR A 176 16.06 6.59 16.35
CA TYR A 176 16.86 5.88 17.33
C TYR A 176 17.18 4.45 16.88
N VAL A 177 16.20 3.74 16.32
CA VAL A 177 16.39 2.40 15.75
C VAL A 177 17.42 2.41 14.62
N LEU A 178 17.35 3.40 13.72
CA LEU A 178 18.29 3.54 12.61
C LEU A 178 19.71 3.85 13.11
N GLU A 179 19.86 4.83 13.99
CA GLU A 179 21.15 5.26 14.54
C GLU A 179 21.87 4.15 15.30
N ASN A 180 21.12 3.29 16.01
CA ASN A 180 21.66 2.20 16.81
C ASN A 180 21.63 0.84 16.08
N GLN A 181 21.23 0.80 14.81
CA GLN A 181 21.12 -0.43 14.00
C GLN A 181 20.25 -1.52 14.65
N LEU A 182 19.15 -1.13 15.30
CA LEU A 182 18.26 -2.02 16.05
C LEU A 182 17.12 -2.61 15.21
N LEU A 183 17.21 -2.56 13.88
CA LEU A 183 16.14 -3.03 12.98
C LEU A 183 15.80 -4.52 13.17
N ASP A 184 16.78 -5.31 13.60
CA ASP A 184 16.64 -6.75 13.86
C ASP A 184 16.30 -7.07 15.33
N ASP A 185 16.15 -6.05 16.20
CA ASP A 185 15.83 -6.26 17.62
C ASP A 185 14.36 -6.65 17.80
N ILE A 186 14.12 -7.77 18.49
CA ILE A 186 12.77 -8.32 18.74
C ILE A 186 11.86 -7.30 19.44
N ARG A 187 12.41 -6.43 20.30
CA ARG A 187 11.63 -5.37 20.97
C ARG A 187 11.15 -4.33 19.96
N VAL A 188 12.01 -3.95 19.01
CA VAL A 188 11.65 -3.03 17.91
C VAL A 188 10.57 -3.66 17.04
N LEU A 189 10.73 -4.92 16.65
CA LEU A 189 9.75 -5.67 15.85
C LEU A 189 8.38 -5.71 16.54
N ASN A 190 8.36 -5.96 17.86
CA ASN A 190 7.12 -6.01 18.63
C ASN A 190 6.43 -4.65 18.73
N ILE A 191 7.19 -3.56 18.92
CA ILE A 191 6.62 -2.21 18.93
C ILE A 191 6.03 -1.90 17.55
N LEU A 192 6.79 -2.14 16.49
CA LEU A 192 6.37 -1.87 15.11
C LEU A 192 5.17 -2.70 14.66
N ALA A 193 5.05 -3.96 15.09
CA ALA A 193 3.92 -4.81 14.75
C ALA A 193 2.57 -4.31 15.30
N ASN A 194 2.58 -3.52 16.39
CA ASN A 194 1.34 -3.04 17.03
C ASN A 194 0.87 -1.68 16.49
N ILE A 195 1.67 -0.98 15.69
CA ILE A 195 1.42 0.39 15.23
C ILE A 195 0.47 0.49 14.02
N PRO A 196 0.49 -0.41 13.01
CA PRO A 196 -0.37 -0.28 11.82
C PRO A 196 -1.87 -0.32 12.10
N SER A 197 -2.31 -1.16 13.05
CA SER A 197 -3.73 -1.34 13.35
C SER A 197 -4.41 -0.08 13.90
N PRO A 198 -3.86 0.62 14.92
CA PRO A 198 -4.34 1.92 15.37
C PRO A 198 -4.39 2.98 14.28
N VAL A 199 -3.37 3.04 13.42
CA VAL A 199 -3.30 4.00 12.30
C VAL A 199 -4.41 3.74 11.27
N ALA A 200 -4.60 2.49 10.85
CA ALA A 200 -5.69 2.11 9.95
C ALA A 200 -7.08 2.37 10.55
N HIS A 201 -7.24 2.14 11.86
CA HIS A 201 -8.48 2.46 12.57
C HIS A 201 -8.73 3.97 12.62
N TRP A 202 -7.70 4.78 12.85
CA TRP A 202 -7.81 6.23 12.84
C TRP A 202 -8.17 6.80 11.45
N VAL A 203 -7.57 6.25 10.38
CA VAL A 203 -7.87 6.63 9.00
C VAL A 203 -9.33 6.36 8.66
N SER A 204 -9.84 5.20 9.05
CA SER A 204 -11.22 4.75 8.77
C SER A 204 -12.27 5.33 9.73
N ALA A 205 -11.87 5.82 10.90
CA ALA A 205 -12.77 6.42 11.89
C ALA A 205 -13.25 7.82 11.47
N ALA A 206 -14.49 8.14 11.85
CA ALA A 206 -15.04 9.48 11.73
C ALA A 206 -14.25 10.46 12.63
N PRO A 207 -14.12 11.75 12.26
CA PRO A 207 -13.28 12.72 12.98
C PRO A 207 -13.53 12.81 14.49
N GLU A 208 -14.78 12.64 14.91
CA GLU A 208 -15.22 12.66 16.30
C GLU A 208 -14.94 11.37 17.08
N ALA A 209 -14.64 10.27 16.39
CA ALA A 209 -14.23 8.99 16.97
C ALA A 209 -12.70 8.79 16.97
N ARG A 210 -11.94 9.75 16.42
CA ARG A 210 -10.47 9.66 16.29
C ARG A 210 -9.72 9.96 17.58
N ALA A 211 -10.31 10.77 18.45
CA ALA A 211 -9.66 11.22 19.68
C ALA A 211 -9.37 10.04 20.62
N GLY A 212 -8.10 9.90 21.01
CA GLY A 212 -7.66 8.91 22.00
C GLY A 212 -7.35 7.52 21.42
N LEU A 213 -7.43 7.33 20.10
CA LEU A 213 -7.09 6.06 19.46
C LEU A 213 -5.60 5.69 19.53
N PHE A 214 -4.73 6.65 19.86
CA PHE A 214 -3.27 6.46 19.95
C PHE A 214 -2.73 6.49 21.38
N GLU A 215 -3.59 6.46 22.41
CA GLU A 215 -3.16 6.67 23.80
C GLU A 215 -2.16 5.58 24.27
N GLU A 216 -2.40 4.32 23.90
CA GLU A 216 -1.50 3.21 24.23
C GLU A 216 -0.17 3.30 23.48
N GLU A 217 -0.20 3.59 22.18
CA GLU A 217 0.98 3.68 21.33
C GLU A 217 1.85 4.89 21.72
N ILE A 218 1.23 6.02 22.07
CA ILE A 218 1.93 7.21 22.56
C ILE A 218 2.69 6.89 23.84
N ASN A 219 2.10 6.12 24.76
CA ASN A 219 2.78 5.73 26.00
C ASN A 219 3.99 4.82 25.70
N ILE A 220 3.81 3.81 24.85
CA ILE A 220 4.91 2.90 24.44
C ILE A 220 6.05 3.69 23.75
N LEU A 221 5.70 4.58 22.82
CA LEU A 221 6.67 5.41 22.08
C LEU A 221 7.26 6.56 22.91
N ARG A 222 6.71 6.88 24.08
CA ARG A 222 7.31 7.86 24.99
C ARG A 222 8.40 7.21 25.84
N ASP A 223 8.16 5.98 26.27
CA ASP A 223 9.05 5.28 27.20
C ASP A 223 10.05 4.35 26.49
N PHE A 224 10.02 4.26 25.15
CA PHE A 224 10.81 3.29 24.38
C PHE A 224 12.30 3.27 24.76
N LYS A 225 12.94 4.41 25.02
CA LYS A 225 14.38 4.47 25.35
C LYS A 225 14.71 3.67 26.60
N SER A 226 13.84 3.71 27.61
CA SER A 226 14.00 2.92 28.84
C SER A 226 13.90 1.41 28.62
N HIS A 227 13.34 0.97 27.49
CA HIS A 227 13.32 -0.44 27.09
C HIS A 227 14.63 -0.90 26.42
N PHE A 228 15.54 0.02 26.05
CA PHE A 228 16.80 -0.27 25.36
C PHE A 228 18.07 0.09 26.17
N GLU A 229 17.94 0.83 27.27
CA GLU A 229 18.99 1.08 28.28
C GLU A 229 19.08 -0.05 29.32
#